data_AF-A0A913YPV0-F1
#
_entry.id   AF-A0A913YPV0-F1
#
_cell.length_a   1.000
_cell.length_b   1.000
_cell.length_c   1.000
_cell.angle_alpha   90.00
_cell.angle_beta   90.00
_cell.angle_gamma   90.00
#
_symmetry.space_group_name_H-M   'P 1'
#
loop_
_entity.id
_entity.type
_entity.pdbx_description
1 polymer ?
#
loop_
_entity_poly.entity_id
_entity_poly.type
_entity_poly.pdbx_seq_one_letter_code
_entity_poly.pdbx_strand_id
1 'polypeptide(L)'
;MSSDFESSAGSDSSESEAESDTVHEAGIYNPYQFEPRAEDEIADAADNTEQDEDGLSAHTLDQRQEGLVVINSWCKCGKCAVDLLEGAREFRCCQEVKPVLGKLVFDGTADQIRCVCDHPDFAHITYRAVLLLSGPLLRGKDGRPYKMRGKSKTCENE
;
A
#
# COMPACT_ATOMS: atom_id res chain seq x y z
N MET A 1 -50.74 15.50 29.25
CA MET A 1 -51.85 15.15 28.34
C MET A 1 -51.19 14.81 27.01
N SER A 2 -51.09 13.58 26.53
CA SER A 2 -51.70 12.31 26.91
C SER A 2 -50.72 11.18 26.59
N SER A 3 -50.74 10.15 27.43
CA SER A 3 -50.00 8.90 27.30
C SER A 3 -51.04 7.81 27.14
N ASP A 4 -51.15 7.22 25.96
CA ASP A 4 -52.07 6.14 25.68
C ASP A 4 -51.36 4.80 25.84
N PHE A 5 -51.67 4.18 26.97
CA PHE A 5 -51.49 2.78 27.29
C PHE A 5 -52.73 2.05 26.80
N GLU A 6 -52.58 1.11 25.86
CA GLU A 6 -53.60 0.10 25.59
C GLU A 6 -53.00 -1.28 25.85
N SER A 7 -53.40 -1.85 26.98
CA SER A 7 -53.39 -3.29 27.22
C SER A 7 -54.68 -3.88 26.68
N SER A 8 -54.59 -5.02 25.99
CA SER A 8 -55.72 -5.93 25.81
C SER A 8 -55.28 -7.35 26.09
N ALA A 9 -56.10 -8.03 26.88
CA ALA A 9 -55.85 -9.31 27.51
C ALA A 9 -56.52 -10.47 26.74
N GLY A 10 -55.91 -11.65 26.87
CA GLY A 10 -56.64 -12.92 26.99
C GLY A 10 -56.68 -13.79 25.74
N SER A 11 -56.03 -14.95 25.78
CA SER A 11 -56.72 -16.19 26.14
C SER A 11 -55.75 -17.37 26.20
N ASP A 12 -55.91 -18.12 27.29
CA ASP A 12 -55.33 -19.42 27.57
C ASP A 12 -56.01 -20.49 26.69
N SER A 13 -55.24 -21.40 26.12
CA SER A 13 -55.74 -22.70 25.69
C SER A 13 -54.62 -23.72 25.74
N SER A 14 -54.92 -24.76 26.49
CA SER A 14 -54.08 -25.83 27.00
C SER A 14 -53.83 -26.91 25.94
N GLU A 15 -52.60 -27.45 25.98
CA GLU A 15 -52.25 -28.87 25.84
C GLU A 15 -52.69 -29.65 24.59
N SER A 16 -51.72 -30.00 23.75
CA SER A 16 -51.64 -31.36 23.21
C SER A 16 -50.18 -31.74 22.94
N GLU A 17 -49.70 -32.64 23.80
CA GLU A 17 -48.50 -33.43 23.63
C GLU A 17 -48.53 -34.13 22.27
N ALA A 18 -47.62 -33.76 21.38
CA ALA A 18 -47.22 -34.61 20.28
C ALA A 18 -45.76 -35.00 20.56
N GLU A 19 -45.62 -36.07 21.35
CA GLU A 19 -44.39 -36.85 21.45
C GLU A 19 -44.08 -37.42 20.05
N SER A 20 -43.46 -36.61 19.21
CA SER A 20 -42.78 -37.09 18.02
C SER A 20 -41.42 -37.60 18.48
N ASP A 21 -41.40 -38.87 18.87
CA ASP A 21 -40.20 -39.68 19.10
C ASP A 21 -39.33 -39.63 17.84
N THR A 22 -38.54 -38.56 17.76
CA THR A 22 -37.56 -38.36 16.72
C THR A 22 -36.28 -38.83 17.37
N VAL A 23 -35.94 -40.09 17.08
CA VAL A 23 -34.68 -40.73 17.44
C VAL A 23 -33.57 -39.68 17.35
N HIS A 24 -33.06 -39.24 18.49
CA HIS A 24 -31.81 -38.50 18.54
C HIS A 24 -30.73 -39.50 18.17
N GLU A 25 -30.57 -39.73 16.88
CA GLU A 25 -29.47 -40.47 16.31
C GLU A 25 -28.22 -39.81 16.89
N ALA A 26 -27.47 -40.58 17.68
CA ALA A 26 -26.18 -40.21 18.22
C ALA A 26 -25.18 -40.12 17.05
N GLY A 27 -25.44 -39.18 16.14
CA GLY A 27 -24.53 -38.77 15.10
C GLY A 27 -23.33 -38.16 15.77
N ILE A 28 -22.15 -38.65 15.41
CA ILE A 28 -20.88 -38.12 15.86
C ILE A 28 -20.85 -36.64 15.47
N TYR A 29 -21.10 -35.77 16.43
CA TYR A 29 -21.06 -34.32 16.24
C TYR A 29 -19.59 -33.94 16.05
N ASN A 30 -19.21 -33.68 14.80
CA ASN A 30 -17.87 -33.24 14.51
C ASN A 30 -17.76 -31.72 14.77
N PRO A 31 -16.66 -31.26 15.39
CA PRO A 31 -16.36 -29.84 15.45
C PRO A 31 -16.49 -29.23 14.05
N TYR A 32 -17.13 -28.06 13.96
CA TYR A 32 -17.32 -27.27 12.73
C TYR A 32 -18.35 -27.80 11.71
N GLN A 33 -19.11 -28.86 12.00
CA GLN A 33 -20.04 -29.44 11.02
C GLN A 33 -21.23 -28.54 10.62
N PHE A 34 -21.52 -27.51 11.41
CA PHE A 34 -22.60 -26.54 11.17
C PHE A 34 -22.07 -25.14 10.90
N GLU A 35 -20.76 -24.98 10.73
CA GLU A 35 -20.25 -23.70 10.29
C GLU A 35 -20.67 -23.47 8.84
N PRO A 36 -21.19 -22.28 8.51
CA PRO A 36 -21.47 -21.94 7.13
C PRO A 36 -20.18 -22.16 6.32
N ARG A 37 -20.31 -22.91 5.22
CA ARG A 37 -19.23 -23.09 4.26
C ARG A 37 -18.80 -21.70 3.86
N ALA A 38 -17.53 -21.34 4.09
CA ALA A 38 -16.99 -20.13 3.49
C ALA A 38 -17.28 -20.24 1.99
N GLU A 39 -18.12 -19.34 1.50
CA GLU A 39 -18.33 -19.18 0.08
C GLU A 39 -16.95 -18.96 -0.54
N ASP A 40 -16.61 -19.74 -1.57
CA ASP A 40 -15.37 -19.59 -2.34
C ASP A 40 -15.36 -18.26 -3.13
N GLU A 41 -16.01 -17.22 -2.63
CA GLU A 41 -15.67 -15.83 -2.90
C GLU A 41 -14.40 -15.53 -2.12
N ILE A 42 -13.29 -16.05 -2.65
CA ILE A 42 -11.97 -15.53 -2.35
C ILE A 42 -12.01 -14.04 -2.69
N ALA A 43 -12.16 -13.27 -1.62
CA ALA A 43 -11.52 -12.00 -1.38
C ALA A 43 -11.90 -10.85 -2.31
N ASP A 44 -13.16 -10.42 -2.26
CA ASP A 44 -13.41 -8.98 -2.08
C ASP A 44 -13.27 -8.63 -0.58
N ALA A 45 -12.17 -9.09 0.02
CA ALA A 45 -11.75 -8.69 1.35
C ALA A 45 -11.28 -7.25 1.21
N ALA A 46 -12.23 -6.31 1.29
CA ALA A 46 -12.02 -4.87 1.39
C ALA A 46 -10.73 -4.45 0.68
N ASP A 47 -10.78 -4.49 -0.65
CA ASP A 47 -9.69 -4.07 -1.53
C ASP A 47 -9.11 -2.77 -0.96
N ASN A 48 -7.93 -2.90 -0.35
CA ASN A 48 -7.16 -1.78 0.16
C ASN A 48 -6.50 -1.15 -1.08
N THR A 49 -7.34 -0.74 -2.05
CA THR A 49 -7.01 -0.17 -3.35
C THR A 49 -6.48 1.25 -3.24
N GLU A 50 -6.04 1.67 -2.05
CA GLU A 50 -5.29 2.91 -1.89
C GLU A 50 -3.92 2.74 -2.54
N GLN A 51 -3.94 2.81 -3.87
CA GLN A 51 -2.79 2.99 -4.72
C GLN A 51 -2.32 4.42 -4.53
N ASP A 52 -1.01 4.59 -4.46
CA ASP A 52 -0.45 5.92 -4.35
C ASP A 52 -0.43 6.65 -5.70
N GLU A 53 0.19 7.84 -5.71
CA GLU A 53 0.24 8.72 -6.88
C GLU A 53 0.76 8.01 -8.14
N ASP A 54 1.61 6.99 -8.01
CA ASP A 54 2.14 6.22 -9.14
C ASP A 54 1.36 4.93 -9.45
N GLY A 55 0.28 4.63 -8.72
CA GLY A 55 -0.52 3.41 -8.94
C GLY A 55 0.01 2.17 -8.23
N LEU A 56 0.88 2.33 -7.22
CA LEU A 56 1.43 1.21 -6.43
C LEU A 56 0.72 1.15 -5.07
N SER A 57 0.20 -0.02 -4.70
CA SER A 57 -0.38 -0.24 -3.37
C SER A 57 0.71 -0.34 -2.30
N ALA A 58 0.40 0.07 -1.08
CA ALA A 58 1.31 -0.04 0.07
C ALA A 58 1.82 -1.48 0.26
N HIS A 59 0.91 -2.45 0.20
CA HIS A 59 1.23 -3.87 0.28
C HIS A 59 2.28 -4.33 -0.75
N THR A 60 2.21 -3.85 -1.99
CA THR A 60 3.21 -4.21 -3.02
C THR A 60 4.60 -3.71 -2.65
N LEU A 61 4.69 -2.51 -2.07
CA LEU A 61 5.96 -1.90 -1.67
C LEU A 61 6.55 -2.57 -0.44
N ASP A 62 5.69 -2.92 0.53
CA ASP A 62 6.10 -3.63 1.75
C ASP A 62 6.70 -5.00 1.39
N GLN A 63 6.07 -5.75 0.48
CA GLN A 63 6.62 -7.01 -0.01
C GLN A 63 8.00 -6.85 -0.69
N ARG A 64 8.22 -5.76 -1.42
CA ARG A 64 9.54 -5.47 -2.03
C ARG A 64 10.56 -5.10 -0.95
N GLN A 65 10.15 -4.34 0.07
CA GLN A 65 11.01 -3.97 1.20
C GLN A 65 11.45 -5.18 2.02
N GLU A 66 10.52 -6.11 2.27
CA GLU A 66 10.80 -7.36 2.99
C GLU A 66 11.61 -8.36 2.15
N GLY A 67 11.84 -8.07 0.86
CA GLY A 67 12.58 -8.95 -0.04
C GLY A 67 11.78 -10.18 -0.50
N LEU A 68 10.46 -10.21 -0.25
CA LEU A 68 9.56 -11.26 -0.74
C LEU A 68 9.46 -11.24 -2.28
N VAL A 69 9.67 -10.06 -2.88
CA VAL A 69 9.69 -9.86 -4.32
C VAL A 69 11.09 -9.43 -4.77
N VAL A 70 11.74 -10.27 -5.57
CA VAL A 70 13.11 -10.02 -6.08
C VAL A 70 13.17 -8.80 -7.02
N ILE A 71 14.27 -8.05 -6.99
CA ILE A 71 14.44 -6.83 -7.78
C ILE A 71 14.17 -7.00 -9.28
N ASN A 72 14.59 -8.13 -9.85
CA ASN A 72 14.46 -8.39 -11.29
C ASN A 72 13.01 -8.52 -11.76
N SER A 73 12.05 -8.78 -10.86
CA SER A 73 10.64 -8.91 -11.25
C SER A 73 9.93 -7.57 -11.39
N TRP A 74 10.41 -6.51 -10.73
CA TRP A 74 9.79 -5.18 -10.76
C TRP A 74 10.67 -4.08 -11.34
N CYS A 75 12.00 -4.26 -11.36
CA CYS A 75 12.91 -3.34 -12.02
C CYS A 75 12.79 -3.47 -13.55
N LYS A 76 12.15 -2.49 -14.19
CA LYS A 76 12.01 -2.43 -15.65
C LYS A 76 13.20 -1.73 -16.36
N CYS A 77 13.97 -0.91 -15.64
CA CYS A 77 15.08 -0.15 -16.23
C CYS A 77 16.43 -0.88 -16.19
N GLY A 78 16.56 -1.93 -15.36
CA GLY A 78 17.78 -2.72 -15.18
C GLY A 78 18.89 -2.04 -14.37
N LYS A 79 18.63 -0.90 -13.71
CA LYS A 79 19.62 -0.12 -12.95
C LYS A 79 19.23 0.19 -11.51
N CYS A 80 18.12 -0.37 -11.01
CA CYS A 80 17.74 -0.20 -9.62
C CYS A 80 18.68 -1.02 -8.70
N ALA A 81 18.87 -0.55 -7.47
CA ALA A 81 19.58 -1.25 -6.40
C ALA A 81 18.82 -1.05 -5.08
N VAL A 82 18.93 -2.01 -4.16
CA VAL A 82 18.22 -1.97 -2.87
C VAL A 82 19.11 -1.58 -1.68
N ASP A 83 20.43 -1.51 -1.86
CA ASP A 83 21.40 -1.43 -0.76
C ASP A 83 21.27 -0.18 0.12
N LEU A 84 20.72 0.90 -0.45
CA LEU A 84 20.58 2.21 0.21
C LEU A 84 19.13 2.62 0.43
N LEU A 85 18.16 1.72 0.21
CA LEU A 85 16.75 2.01 0.41
C LEU A 85 16.38 1.78 1.88
N GLU A 86 15.76 2.76 2.51
CA GLU A 86 15.36 2.74 3.93
C GLU A 86 13.84 2.59 4.11
N GLY A 87 13.03 2.98 3.12
CA GLY A 87 11.57 2.95 3.23
C GLY A 87 10.86 2.28 2.06
N ALA A 88 9.72 1.65 2.33
CA ALA A 88 8.86 0.97 1.34
C ALA A 88 8.64 1.81 0.06
N ARG A 89 8.40 3.11 0.21
CA ARG A 89 8.15 4.02 -0.92
C ARG A 89 9.33 4.16 -1.87
N GLU A 90 10.54 3.79 -1.48
CA GLU A 90 11.74 3.86 -2.30
C GLU A 90 11.95 2.62 -3.17
N PHE A 91 11.23 1.52 -2.91
CA PHE A 91 11.27 0.27 -3.71
C PHE A 91 10.49 0.40 -5.03
N ARG A 92 10.90 1.37 -5.86
CA ARG A 92 10.26 1.76 -7.12
C ARG A 92 11.24 1.81 -8.26
N CYS A 93 10.79 1.39 -9.43
CA CYS A 93 11.53 1.61 -10.66
C CYS A 93 11.25 3.02 -11.19
N CYS A 94 12.24 3.68 -11.81
CA CYS A 94 12.00 4.97 -12.49
C CYS A 94 10.94 4.89 -13.61
N GLN A 95 10.67 3.69 -14.11
CA GLN A 95 9.62 3.39 -15.10
C GLN A 95 8.23 3.17 -14.48
N GLU A 96 8.10 3.24 -13.15
CA GLU A 96 6.81 3.22 -12.44
C GLU A 96 6.40 4.63 -12.02
N VAL A 97 7.36 5.55 -11.86
CA VAL A 97 7.12 6.91 -11.38
C VAL A 97 6.47 7.77 -12.48
N LYS A 98 5.17 8.08 -12.33
CA LYS A 98 4.36 8.75 -13.37
C LYS A 98 4.94 10.12 -13.77
N PRO A 99 5.39 10.98 -12.84
CA PRO A 99 6.02 12.26 -13.23
C PRO A 99 7.27 12.10 -14.08
N VAL A 100 8.06 11.03 -13.88
CA VAL A 100 9.26 10.76 -14.69
C VAL A 100 8.83 10.37 -16.09
N LEU A 101 7.90 9.42 -16.22
CA LEU A 101 7.34 9.02 -17.51
C LEU A 101 6.76 10.20 -18.27
N GLY A 102 5.99 11.06 -17.60
CA GLY A 102 5.41 12.26 -18.21
C GLY A 102 6.46 13.21 -18.80
N LYS A 103 7.61 13.38 -18.12
CA LYS A 103 8.72 14.19 -18.64
C LYS A 103 9.37 13.56 -19.88
N LEU A 104 9.65 12.25 -19.81
CA LEU A 104 10.27 11.51 -20.91
C LEU A 104 9.38 11.44 -22.17
N VAL A 105 8.06 11.42 -21.99
CA VAL A 105 7.11 11.51 -23.11
C VAL A 105 7.11 12.92 -23.68
N PHE A 106 7.14 13.93 -22.83
CA PHE A 106 7.12 15.34 -23.23
C PHE A 106 8.39 15.77 -23.99
N ASP A 107 9.56 15.30 -23.56
CA ASP A 107 10.85 15.59 -24.22
C ASP A 107 11.16 14.67 -25.41
N GLY A 108 10.34 13.63 -25.64
CA GLY A 108 10.49 12.68 -26.74
C GLY A 108 11.59 11.64 -26.54
N THR A 109 12.13 11.49 -25.34
CA THR A 109 13.21 10.53 -25.03
C THR A 109 12.70 9.18 -24.50
N ALA A 110 11.39 9.04 -24.24
CA ALA A 110 10.78 7.83 -23.68
C ALA A 110 11.17 6.52 -24.39
N ASP A 111 11.30 6.54 -25.72
CA ASP A 111 11.66 5.37 -26.52
C ASP A 111 13.18 5.16 -26.65
N GLN A 112 13.98 6.18 -26.31
CA GLN A 112 15.43 6.20 -26.49
C GLN A 112 16.17 5.73 -25.24
N ILE A 113 15.65 6.07 -24.05
CA ILE A 113 16.29 5.76 -22.78
C ILE A 113 15.46 4.78 -21.96
N ARG A 114 16.14 3.85 -21.29
CA ARG A 114 15.48 2.87 -20.40
C ARG A 114 15.52 3.28 -18.94
N CYS A 115 16.44 4.15 -18.54
CA CYS A 115 16.60 4.62 -17.18
C CYS A 115 16.69 6.15 -17.17
N VAL A 116 16.09 6.79 -16.17
CA VAL A 116 16.17 8.25 -16.01
C VAL A 116 17.62 8.74 -15.84
N CYS A 117 18.51 7.90 -15.31
CA CYS A 117 19.92 8.21 -15.17
C CYS A 117 20.66 8.35 -16.51
N ASP A 118 20.08 7.82 -17.60
CA ASP A 118 20.63 7.94 -18.96
C ASP A 118 20.16 9.20 -19.69
N HIS A 119 19.25 9.96 -19.09
CA HIS A 119 18.80 11.22 -19.66
C HIS A 119 19.96 12.24 -19.69
N PRO A 120 20.18 12.98 -20.80
CA PRO A 120 21.31 13.91 -20.93
C PRO A 120 21.36 14.95 -19.81
N ASP A 121 20.21 15.46 -19.37
CA ASP A 121 20.15 16.46 -18.30
C ASP A 121 20.36 15.89 -16.90
N PHE A 122 20.30 14.56 -16.70
CA PHE A 122 20.44 13.96 -15.38
C PHE A 122 21.81 14.28 -14.75
N ALA A 123 22.87 14.21 -15.54
CA ALA A 123 24.23 14.55 -15.10
C ALA A 123 24.37 16.03 -14.73
N HIS A 124 23.70 16.91 -15.49
CA HIS A 124 23.75 18.35 -15.24
C HIS A 124 23.08 18.74 -13.93
N ILE A 125 21.93 18.15 -13.59
CA ILE A 125 21.21 18.46 -12.35
C ILE A 125 21.79 17.79 -11.10
N THR A 126 22.51 16.68 -11.27
CA THR A 126 23.17 15.95 -10.17
C THR A 126 24.60 16.41 -9.90
N TYR A 127 25.12 17.36 -10.69
CA TYR A 127 26.45 17.89 -10.49
C TYR A 127 26.60 18.57 -9.11
N ARG A 128 27.70 18.28 -8.41
CA ARG A 128 27.93 18.73 -7.03
C ARG A 128 27.76 20.24 -6.86
N ALA A 129 28.27 21.05 -7.79
CA ALA A 129 28.15 22.50 -7.69
C ALA A 129 26.67 22.97 -7.79
N VAL A 130 25.88 22.32 -8.66
CA VAL A 130 24.45 22.62 -8.81
C VAL A 130 23.71 22.26 -7.52
N LEU A 131 24.01 21.10 -6.92
CA LEU A 131 23.39 20.67 -5.66
C LEU A 131 23.77 21.58 -4.48
N LEU A 132 25.03 22.03 -4.38
CA LEU A 132 25.47 22.96 -3.33
C LEU A 132 24.83 24.34 -3.47
N LEU A 133 24.60 24.81 -4.70
CA LEU A 133 23.97 26.10 -4.95
C LEU A 133 22.45 26.05 -4.73
N SER A 134 21.79 24.99 -5.18
CA SER A 134 20.34 24.84 -5.12
C SER A 134 19.83 24.34 -3.76
N GLY A 135 20.58 23.49 -3.07
CA GLY A 135 20.20 22.88 -1.79
C GLY A 135 19.72 23.89 -0.73
N PRO A 136 20.43 25.01 -0.48
CA PRO A 136 20.01 26.05 0.46
C PRO A 136 18.70 26.75 0.09
N LEU A 137 18.25 26.67 -1.17
CA LEU A 137 17.01 27.28 -1.66
C LEU A 137 15.79 26.35 -1.50
N LEU A 138 16.01 25.05 -1.33
CA LEU A 138 14.93 24.08 -1.21
C LEU A 138 14.18 24.25 0.12
N ARG A 139 12.85 24.10 0.06
CA ARG A 139 11.94 24.18 1.21
C ARG A 139 11.03 22.95 1.22
N GLY A 140 10.73 22.45 2.41
CA GLY A 140 9.71 21.42 2.59
C GLY A 140 8.29 21.98 2.32
N LYS A 141 7.29 21.10 2.34
CA LYS A 141 5.87 21.48 2.16
C LYS A 141 5.43 22.56 3.18
N ASP A 142 6.02 22.55 4.37
CA ASP A 142 5.75 23.53 5.43
C ASP A 142 6.50 24.87 5.25
N GLY A 143 7.19 25.07 4.11
CA GLY A 143 7.99 26.27 3.83
C GLY A 143 9.31 26.35 4.60
N ARG A 144 9.64 25.35 5.44
CA ARG A 144 10.87 25.30 6.23
C ARG A 144 12.06 24.83 5.39
N PRO A 145 13.28 25.38 5.59
CA PRO A 145 14.47 24.88 4.92
C PRO A 145 14.76 23.44 5.36
N TYR A 146 15.24 22.63 4.42
CA TYR A 146 15.69 21.29 4.73
C TYR A 146 16.91 21.34 5.66
N LYS A 147 16.86 20.53 6.73
CA LYS A 147 18.02 20.34 7.60
C LYS A 147 18.97 19.39 6.91
N MET A 148 20.09 19.91 6.41
CA MET A 148 21.19 19.04 6.05
C MET A 148 21.67 18.36 7.33
N ARG A 149 21.59 17.02 7.38
CA ARG A 149 22.29 16.23 8.39
C ARG A 149 23.79 16.35 8.11
N GLY A 150 24.38 17.46 8.52
CA GLY A 150 25.81 17.60 8.56
C GLY A 150 26.35 16.73 9.69
N LYS A 151 27.21 15.76 9.35
CA LYS A 151 28.35 15.52 10.25
C LYS A 151 29.12 16.84 10.25
N SER A 152 28.88 17.66 11.26
CA SER A 152 29.63 18.87 11.56
C SER A 152 31.06 18.48 11.94
N LYS A 153 31.88 18.18 10.94
CA LYS A 153 33.33 18.34 11.00
C LYS A 153 33.80 18.77 9.63
N THR A 154 33.98 20.07 9.47
CA THR A 154 35.09 20.60 8.68
C THR A 154 36.34 19.83 9.12
N CYS A 155 36.82 18.93 8.27
CA CYS A 155 38.24 18.63 8.23
C CYS A 155 38.82 19.73 7.34
N GLU A 156 39.21 20.84 7.97
CA GLU A 156 40.37 21.56 7.47
C GLU A 156 41.59 20.61 7.58
N ASN A 157 42.58 20.82 6.71
CA ASN A 157 43.87 20.12 6.55
C ASN A 157 43.84 19.04 5.45
N GLU A 158 44.66 19.06 4.39
CA GLU A 158 45.90 19.80 4.06
C GLU A 158 45.89 20.28 2.61
#